data_AF-A0A0H3FPE0-F1
#
_entry.id   AF-A0A0H3FPE0-F1
#
_cell.length_a   1.000
_cell.length_b   1.000
_cell.length_c   1.000
_cell.angle_alpha   90.00
_cell.angle_beta   90.00
_cell.angle_gamma   90.00
#
_symmetry.space_group_name_H-M   'P 1'
#
loop_
_entity.id
_entity.type
_entity.pdbx_description
1 polymer ?
#
loop_
_entity_poly.entity_id
_entity_poly.type
_entity_poly.pdbx_seq_one_letter_code
_entity_poly.pdbx_strand_id
1 'polypeptide(L)' 'MRQAQTKNHIPYRITSFRNGDDLVFFPDSQEYFFFYSGMATPDRCVVEEHYEYPVTQLPYYKKPAA' A
#
# COMPACT_ATOMS: atom_id res chain seq x y z
N MET A 1 2.26 5.42 0.63
CA MET A 1 0.89 5.17 1.12
C MET A 1 0.35 6.43 1.75
N ARG A 2 -0.87 6.85 1.42
CA ARG A 2 -1.51 8.00 2.06
C ARG A 2 -2.39 7.50 3.21
N GLN A 3 -2.32 8.17 4.35
CA GLN A 3 -3.18 7.91 5.50
C GLN A 3 -4.38 8.86 5.47
N ALA A 4 -5.57 8.33 5.69
CA ALA A 4 -6.82 9.08 5.74
C ALA A 4 -7.76 8.45 6.79
N GLN A 5 -8.92 9.07 7.00
CA GLN A 5 -9.90 8.62 8.00
C GLN A 5 -11.30 8.61 7.40
N THR A 6 -12.13 7.68 7.85
CA THR A 6 -13.57 7.67 7.51
C THR A 6 -14.29 8.80 8.25
N LYS A 7 -15.56 9.05 7.90
CA LYS A 7 -16.40 10.02 8.64
C LYS A 7 -16.52 9.69 10.14
N ASN A 8 -16.35 8.42 10.50
CA ASN A 8 -16.39 7.96 11.88
C ASN A 8 -14.99 7.90 12.52
N HIS A 9 -14.01 8.62 11.97
CA HIS A 9 -12.63 8.72 12.46
C HIS A 9 -11.84 7.39 12.45
N ILE A 10 -12.28 6.41 11.64
CA ILE A 10 -11.56 5.14 11.51
C ILE A 10 -10.40 5.36 10.53
N PRO A 11 -9.13 5.13 10.94
CA PRO A 11 -7.99 5.30 10.06
C PRO A 11 -7.95 4.23 8.97
N TYR A 12 -7.52 4.62 7.77
CA TYR A 12 -7.21 3.69 6.69
C TYR A 12 -6.03 4.22 5.87
N ARG A 13 -5.41 3.31 5.11
CA ARG A 13 -4.34 3.60 4.15
C ARG A 13 -4.83 3.31 2.74
N ILE A 14 -4.49 4.18 1.79
CA ILE A 14 -4.78 3.95 0.36
C ILE A 14 -3.48 3.78 -0.42
N THR A 15 -3.50 2.79 -1.31
CA THR A 15 -2.58 2.63 -2.44
C THR A 15 -3.38 2.76 -3.74
N SER A 16 -3.17 3.86 -4.45
CA SER A 16 -3.84 4.12 -5.73
C SER A 16 -3.02 3.61 -6.90
N PHE A 17 -3.67 2.89 -7.80
CA PHE A 17 -3.08 2.34 -9.02
C PHE A 17 -3.34 3.26 -10.22
N ARG A 18 -2.49 3.18 -11.25
CA ARG A 18 -2.58 4.06 -12.43
C ARG A 18 -3.81 3.81 -13.28
N ASN A 19 -4.40 2.62 -13.20
CA ASN A 19 -5.65 2.28 -13.87
C ASN A 19 -6.89 2.85 -13.15
N GLY A 20 -6.72 3.58 -12.05
CA GLY A 20 -7.81 4.18 -11.28
C GLY A 20 -8.41 3.27 -10.21
N ASP A 21 -7.80 2.11 -9.97
CA ASP A 21 -8.17 1.25 -8.84
C ASP A 21 -7.52 1.74 -7.55
N ASP A 22 -8.16 1.44 -6.42
CA ASP A 22 -7.65 1.75 -5.09
C ASP A 22 -7.65 0.49 -4.22
N LEU A 23 -6.51 0.20 -3.59
CA LEU A 23 -6.43 -0.74 -2.48
C LEU A 23 -6.49 0.05 -1.17
N VAL A 24 -7.51 -0.23 -0.36
CA VAL A 24 -7.74 0.35 0.96
C VAL A 24 -7.42 -0.67 2.04
N PHE A 25 -6.62 -0.27 3.01
CA PHE A 25 -6.23 -1.09 4.15
C PHE A 25 -6.65 -0.44 5.47
N PHE A 26 -7.39 -1.17 6.30
CA PHE A 26 -7.77 -0.77 7.66
C PHE A 26 -6.82 -1.42 8.67
N PRO A 27 -5.88 -0.67 9.26
CA PRO A 27 -4.86 -1.23 10.14
C PRO A 27 -5.43 -1.84 11.42
N ASP A 28 -6.53 -1.30 11.94
CA ASP A 28 -7.11 -1.71 13.22
C ASP A 28 -7.80 -3.07 13.12
N SER A 29 -8.48 -3.35 11.99
CA SER A 29 -9.16 -4.62 11.72
C SER A 29 -8.34 -5.59 10.87
N GLN A 30 -7.20 -5.15 10.34
CA GLN A 30 -6.40 -5.85 9.34
C GLN A 30 -7.19 -6.22 8.07
N GLU A 31 -8.15 -5.40 7.69
CA GLU A 31 -9.01 -5.65 6.53
C GLU A 31 -8.51 -4.92 5.29
N TYR A 32 -8.63 -5.60 4.15
CA TYR A 32 -8.30 -5.07 2.84
C TYR A 32 -9.56 -5.00 1.98
N PHE A 33 -9.72 -3.89 1.28
CA PHE A 33 -10.78 -3.69 0.29
C PHE A 33 -10.18 -3.21 -1.02
N PHE A 34 -10.60 -3.81 -2.12
CA PHE A 34 -10.18 -3.43 -3.47
C PHE A 34 -11.33 -2.74 -4.20
N PHE A 35 -11.11 -1.48 -4.57
CA PHE A 35 -12.05 -0.65 -5.30
C PHE A 35 -11.64 -0.60 -6.75
N TYR A 36 -12.43 -1.22 -7.62
CA TYR A 36 -12.20 -1.16 -9.05
C TYR A 36 -12.77 0.13 -9.64
N SER A 37 -12.03 0.74 -10.55
CA SER A 37 -12.47 1.93 -11.25
C SER A 37 -13.79 1.68 -11.99
N GLY A 38 -14.81 2.50 -11.71
CA GLY A 38 -16.12 2.40 -12.33
C GLY A 38 -17.06 1.35 -11.71
N MET A 39 -16.64 0.61 -10.68
CA MET A 39 -17.53 -0.29 -9.94
C MET A 39 -17.93 0.31 -8.59
N ALA A 40 -19.22 0.18 -8.25
CA ALA A 40 -19.77 0.71 -7.00
C ALA A 40 -19.48 -0.18 -5.79
N THR A 41 -19.30 -1.49 -6.02
CA THR A 41 -19.12 -2.49 -4.97
C THR A 41 -17.64 -2.87 -4.90
N PRO A 42 -16.97 -2.64 -3.77
CA PRO A 42 -15.60 -3.12 -3.58
C PRO A 42 -15.59 -4.60 -3.19
N ASP A 43 -14.46 -5.26 -3.47
CA ASP A 43 -14.21 -6.62 -2.99
C ASP A 43 -13.46 -6.59 -1.66
N ARG A 44 -13.81 -7.49 -0.75
CA ARG A 44 -13.04 -7.74 0.48
C ARG A 44 -11.93 -8.73 0.16
N CYS A 45 -10.69 -8.32 0.41
CA CYS A 45 -9.51 -9.15 0.16
C CYS A 45 -8.96 -9.72 1.48
N VAL A 46 -8.28 -10.85 1.35
CA VAL A 46 -7.50 -11.47 2.44
C VAL A 46 -6.06 -11.59 1.99
N VAL A 47 -5.12 -11.51 2.93
CA VAL A 47 -3.71 -11.75 2.63
C VAL A 47 -3.51 -13.26 2.60
N GLU A 48 -3.16 -13.78 1.43
CA GLU A 48 -2.83 -15.21 1.28
C GLU A 48 -1.37 -15.47 1.67
N GLU A 49 -0.45 -14.63 1.17
CA GLU A 49 0.99 -14.77 1.42
C GLU A 49 1.68 -13.40 1.52
N HIS A 50 2.83 -13.36 2.20
CA HIS A 50 3.67 -12.18 2.37
C HIS A 50 5.13 -12.50 2.10
N TYR A 51 5.78 -11.68 1.28
CA TYR A 51 7.18 -11.84 0.90
C TYR A 51 7.96 -10.56 1.20
N GLU A 52 9.05 -10.69 1.97
CA GLU A 52 10.03 -9.62 2.17
C GLU A 52 11.26 -9.88 1.32
N TYR A 53 11.60 -8.94 0.44
CA TYR A 53 12.82 -9.03 -0.36
C TYR A 53 14.00 -8.44 0.42
N PRO A 54 15.16 -9.13 0.52
CA PRO A 54 16.33 -8.58 1.17
C PRO A 54 16.82 -7.34 0.42
N VAL A 55 16.99 -6.23 1.13
CA VAL A 55 17.59 -5.01 0.56
C VAL A 55 19.11 -5.14 0.66
N THR A 56 19.79 -5.21 -0.48
CA THR A 56 21.26 -5.19 -0.53
C THR A 56 21.79 -3.76 -0.57
N GLN A 57 22.71 -3.41 0.33
CA GLN A 57 23.46 -2.16 0.24
C GLN A 57 24.63 -2.34 -0.73
N LEU A 58 24.65 -1.57 -1.81
CA LEU A 58 25.79 -1.52 -2.72
C LEU A 58 26.92 -0.68 -2.10
N PRO A 59 28.18 -1.11 -2.21
CA PRO A 59 29.30 -0.31 -1.73
C PRO A 59 29.34 1.05 -2.43
N TYR A 60 29.48 2.12 -1.65
CA TYR A 60 29.62 3.48 -2.18
C TYR A 60 31.07 3.73 -2.62
N TYR A 61 31.28 3.95 -3.92
CA TYR A 61 32.59 4.32 -4.43
C TYR A 61 32.90 5.80 -4.13
N LYS A 62 33.89 6.06 -3.27
CA LYS A 62 34.48 7.40 -3.11
C LYS A 62 35.62 7.56 -4.12
N LYS A 63 35.48 8.51 -5.05
CA LYS A 63 36.57 8.87 -5.97
C LYS A 63 37.76 9.40 -5.16
N PRO A 64 38.99 8.92 -5.37
CA PRO A 64 40.17 9.47 -4.71
C PRO A 64 40.33 10.96 -5.03
N ALA A 65 40.77 11.75 -4.05
CA ALA A 65 41.17 13.14 -4.30
C ALA A 65 42.38 13.14 -5.25
N ALA A 66 42.35 14.02 -6.25
CA ALA A 66 43.37 14.17 -7.27
C ALA A 66 44.68 14.73 -6.73
#